data_AF-A0A9W8HWY0-F1
#
_entry.id   AF-A0A9W8HWY0-F1
#
_cell.length_a   1.000
_cell.length_b   1.000
_cell.length_c   1.000
_cell.angle_alpha   90.00
_cell.angle_beta   90.00
_cell.angle_gamma   90.00
#
_symmetry.space_group_name_H-M   'P 1'
#
loop_
_entity.id
_entity.type
_entity.pdbx_description
1 polymer ?
#
loop_
_entity_poly.entity_id
_entity_poly.type
_entity_poly.pdbx_seq_one_letter_code
_entity_poly.pdbx_strand_id
1 'polypeptide(L)'
;MQRPWLPAGILAIATALVHISVIFSTAYAAGENTLIERIVGGSAVENNDYAFAVRLNIETGRDSYLCGGTLISSSLVVTAAHCMVDADSNTTYEPKQ
;
A
#
# COMPACT_ATOMS: atom_id res chain seq x y z
N MET A 1 -57.53 33.33 5.48
CA MET A 1 -56.99 32.58 4.33
C MET A 1 -55.57 32.09 4.68
N GLN A 2 -55.43 30.86 5.18
CA GLN A 2 -54.12 30.27 5.51
C GLN A 2 -53.55 29.56 4.27
N ARG A 3 -52.25 29.72 3.99
CA ARG A 3 -51.55 29.24 2.79
C ARG A 3 -51.14 27.76 2.97
N PRO A 4 -51.84 26.78 2.37
CA PRO A 4 -51.63 25.35 2.63
C PRO A 4 -50.32 24.76 2.06
N TRP A 5 -49.56 25.54 1.28
CA TRP A 5 -48.33 25.09 0.62
C TRP A 5 -47.05 25.25 1.46
N LEU A 6 -47.10 25.96 2.59
CA LEU A 6 -45.96 26.09 3.51
C LEU A 6 -45.47 24.74 4.10
N PRO A 7 -46.34 23.82 4.58
CA PRO A 7 -45.89 22.52 5.10
C PRO A 7 -45.41 21.56 4.00
N ALA A 8 -45.95 21.66 2.78
CA ALA A 8 -45.57 20.79 1.67
C ALA A 8 -44.12 21.03 1.19
N GLY A 9 -43.68 22.30 1.16
CA GLY A 9 -42.30 22.64 0.79
C GLY A 9 -41.26 22.18 1.83
N ILE A 10 -41.58 22.29 3.12
CA ILE A 10 -40.71 21.84 4.21
C ILE A 10 -40.56 20.31 4.20
N LEU A 11 -41.66 19.60 3.95
CA LEU A 11 -41.65 18.14 3.86
C LEU A 11 -40.80 17.64 2.68
N ALA A 12 -40.86 18.31 1.52
CA ALA A 12 -40.06 17.95 0.35
C ALA A 12 -38.55 18.16 0.55
N ILE A 13 -38.16 19.20 1.29
CA ILE A 13 -36.75 19.45 1.63
C ILE A 13 -36.26 18.40 2.64
N ALA A 14 -37.07 18.08 3.66
CA ALA A 14 -36.71 17.09 4.66
C ALA A 14 -36.50 15.69 4.06
N THR A 15 -37.37 15.26 3.13
CA THR A 15 -37.21 13.98 2.44
C THR A 15 -35.97 13.95 1.55
N ALA A 16 -35.68 15.03 0.83
CA ALA A 16 -34.47 15.14 0.01
C ALA A 16 -33.19 15.02 0.85
N LEU A 17 -33.13 15.70 2.01
CA LEU A 17 -31.98 15.62 2.91
C LEU A 17 -31.77 14.22 3.49
N VAL A 18 -32.85 13.53 3.86
CA VAL A 18 -32.78 12.14 4.33
C VAL A 18 -32.22 11.23 3.23
N HIS A 19 -32.72 11.34 2.00
CA HIS A 19 -32.21 10.53 0.88
C HIS A 19 -30.74 10.82 0.56
N ILE A 20 -30.32 12.09 0.56
CA ILE A 20 -28.93 12.48 0.35
C ILE A 20 -28.02 11.85 1.42
N SER A 21 -28.43 11.89 2.69
CA SER A 21 -27.64 11.30 3.79
C SER A 21 -27.50 9.78 3.67
N VAL A 22 -28.55 9.08 3.25
CA VAL A 22 -28.55 7.63 3.04
C VAL A 22 -27.65 7.26 1.86
N ILE A 23 -27.75 7.98 0.73
CA ILE A 23 -26.92 7.77 -0.46
C ILE A 23 -25.44 8.03 -0.16
N PHE A 24 -25.12 9.07 0.61
CA PHE A 24 -23.75 9.39 0.98
C PHE A 24 -23.14 8.32 1.90
N SER A 25 -23.94 7.80 2.85
CA SER A 25 -23.48 6.75 3.77
C SER A 25 -23.20 5.42 3.07
N THR A 26 -24.05 5.03 2.10
CA THR A 26 -23.83 3.79 1.33
C THR A 26 -22.64 3.87 0.38
N ALA A 27 -22.36 5.05 -0.18
CA ALA A 27 -21.17 5.29 -0.99
C ALA A 27 -19.87 5.17 -0.19
N TYR A 28 -19.87 5.58 1.08
CA TYR A 28 -18.70 5.49 1.96
C TYR A 28 -18.37 4.05 2.36
N ALA A 29 -19.38 3.20 2.57
CA ALA A 29 -19.20 1.80 2.97
C ALA A 29 -18.63 0.90 1.86
N ALA A 30 -18.77 1.28 0.58
CA ALA A 30 -18.17 0.56 -0.55
C ALA A 30 -16.68 0.91 -0.79
N GLY A 31 -16.12 1.85 0.00
CA GLY A 31 -14.75 2.34 -0.11
C GLY A 31 -13.75 1.69 0.86
N GLU A 32 -14.06 0.53 1.44
CA GLU A 32 -13.09 -0.21 2.27
C GLU A 32 -12.11 -0.94 1.33
N ASN A 33 -10.97 -0.30 1.05
CA ASN A 33 -9.81 -1.00 0.52
C ASN A 33 -9.39 -2.04 1.57
N THR A 34 -9.78 -3.30 1.34
CA THR A 34 -9.23 -4.45 2.07
C THR A 34 -7.74 -4.56 1.73
N LEU A 35 -6.93 -3.81 2.46
CA LEU A 35 -5.48 -3.95 2.41
C LEU A 35 -5.19 -5.37 2.89
N ILE A 36 -4.91 -6.27 1.95
CA ILE A 36 -4.43 -7.60 2.30
C ILE A 36 -3.11 -7.39 3.04
N GLU A 37 -3.10 -7.71 4.33
CA GLU A 37 -1.91 -7.64 5.16
C GLU A 37 -0.90 -8.67 4.64
N ARG A 38 0.11 -8.19 3.90
CA ARG A 38 1.14 -9.04 3.28
C ARG A 38 2.09 -9.66 4.31
N ILE A 39 2.12 -9.14 5.53
CA ILE A 39 3.06 -9.53 6.59
C ILE A 39 2.31 -10.36 7.63
N VAL A 40 2.63 -11.65 7.73
CA VAL A 40 1.99 -12.55 8.71
C VAL A 40 2.82 -12.59 10.00
N GLY A 41 2.22 -12.22 11.13
CA GLY A 41 2.85 -12.34 12.46
C GLY A 41 3.96 -11.33 12.76
N GLY A 42 4.12 -10.32 11.92
CA GLY A 42 5.09 -9.24 12.13
C GLY A 42 4.56 -8.13 13.04
N SER A 43 5.39 -7.10 13.23
CA SER A 43 4.99 -5.83 13.84
C SER A 43 5.52 -4.68 13.00
N ALA A 44 4.82 -3.54 13.03
CA ALA A 44 5.30 -2.32 12.42
C ALA A 44 6.56 -1.83 13.16
N VAL A 45 7.51 -1.29 12.40
CA VAL A 45 8.77 -0.73 12.92
C VAL A 45 8.88 0.72 12.47
N GLU A 46 9.50 1.55 13.28
CA GLU A 46 9.74 2.94 12.91
C GLU A 46 10.88 3.04 11.90
N ASN A 47 10.89 4.14 11.14
CA ASN A 47 11.98 4.36 10.20
C ASN A 47 13.31 4.47 10.96
N ASN A 48 14.34 3.77 10.47
CA ASN A 48 15.69 3.63 11.08
C ASN A 48 15.85 2.68 12.27
N ASP A 49 14.82 1.97 12.75
CA ASP A 49 15.01 0.93 13.79
C ASP A 49 16.03 -0.15 13.35
N TYR A 50 16.06 -0.40 12.04
CA TYR A 50 17.01 -1.30 11.38
C TYR A 50 17.71 -0.58 10.22
N ALA A 51 18.38 0.53 10.52
CA ALA A 51 19.05 1.37 9.51
C ALA A 51 20.09 0.62 8.64
N PHE A 52 20.56 -0.54 9.08
CA PHE A 52 21.44 -1.40 8.30
C PHE A 52 20.72 -2.24 7.24
N ALA A 53 19.40 -2.42 7.33
CA ALA A 53 18.64 -3.26 6.41
C ALA A 53 18.52 -2.61 5.02
N VAL A 54 18.93 -3.34 3.98
CA VAL A 54 18.91 -2.86 2.60
C VAL A 54 18.01 -3.75 1.74
N ARG A 55 17.18 -3.12 0.90
CA ARG A 55 16.45 -3.80 -0.18
C ARG A 55 17.30 -3.78 -1.44
N LEU A 56 17.66 -4.95 -1.94
CA LEU A 56 18.37 -5.13 -3.21
C LEU A 56 17.37 -5.49 -4.30
N ASN A 57 17.40 -4.78 -5.41
CA ASN A 57 16.59 -5.07 -6.59
C ASN A 57 17.51 -5.55 -7.72
N ILE A 58 17.36 -6.82 -8.10
CA ILE A 58 18.27 -7.49 -9.03
C ILE A 58 17.58 -7.65 -10.37
N GLU A 59 18.21 -7.17 -11.43
CA GLU A 59 17.71 -7.30 -12.80
C GLU A 59 18.45 -8.44 -13.51
N THR A 60 17.72 -9.41 -14.05
CA THR A 60 18.26 -10.56 -14.79
C THR A 60 18.15 -10.38 -16.30
N GLY A 61 17.89 -9.14 -16.75
CA GLY A 61 17.65 -8.77 -18.14
C GLY A 61 16.23 -9.07 -18.64
N ARG A 62 15.62 -10.19 -18.23
CA ARG A 62 14.22 -10.53 -18.56
C ARG A 62 13.24 -10.34 -17.40
N ASP A 63 13.74 -10.44 -16.17
CA ASP A 63 12.95 -10.34 -14.95
C ASP A 63 13.70 -9.54 -13.88
N SER A 64 13.04 -9.31 -12.75
CA SER A 64 13.68 -8.79 -11.54
C SER A 64 13.19 -9.52 -10.30
N TYR A 65 14.05 -9.60 -9.29
CA TYR A 65 13.68 -10.13 -7.97
C TYR A 65 14.27 -9.29 -6.85
N LEU A 66 13.72 -9.48 -5.66
CA LEU A 66 14.12 -8.76 -4.46
C LEU A 66 14.93 -9.67 -3.54
N CYS A 67 16.01 -9.10 -3.01
CA CYS A 67 16.82 -9.69 -1.96
C CYS A 67 17.03 -8.70 -0.81
N GLY A 68 17.44 -9.21 0.34
CA GLY A 68 17.89 -8.41 1.49
C GLY A 68 19.40 -8.24 1.51
N GLY A 69 19.86 -7.26 2.28
CA GLY A 69 21.28 -7.06 2.60
C GLY A 69 21.48 -6.26 3.88
N THR A 70 22.74 -6.19 4.33
CA THR A 70 23.17 -5.42 5.52
C THR A 70 24.24 -4.41 5.12
N LEU A 71 24.00 -3.13 5.38
CA LEU A 71 24.98 -2.05 5.20
C LEU A 71 26.04 -2.13 6.31
N ILE A 72 27.29 -2.43 5.95
CA ILE A 72 28.40 -2.59 6.90
C ILE A 72 29.42 -1.43 6.83
N SER A 73 29.35 -0.61 5.78
CA SER A 73 30.09 0.65 5.65
C SER A 73 29.30 1.61 4.76
N SER A 74 29.79 2.85 4.59
CA SER A 74 29.14 3.87 3.75
C SER A 74 28.90 3.46 2.29
N SER A 75 29.57 2.41 1.81
CA SER A 75 29.48 1.96 0.42
C SER A 75 29.57 0.43 0.27
N LEU A 76 29.35 -0.34 1.34
CA LEU A 76 29.47 -1.79 1.31
C LEU A 76 28.26 -2.47 1.96
N VAL A 77 27.62 -3.34 1.18
CA VAL A 77 26.48 -4.16 1.60
C VAL A 77 26.87 -5.63 1.54
N VAL A 78 26.63 -6.36 2.63
CA VAL A 78 26.73 -7.83 2.67
C VAL A 78 25.38 -8.44 2.32
N THR A 79 25.38 -9.43 1.42
CA THR A 79 24.19 -10.20 1.03
C THR A 79 24.55 -11.67 0.76
N ALA A 80 23.55 -12.49 0.50
CA ALA A 80 23.75 -13.90 0.15
C ALA A 80 24.27 -14.06 -1.28
N ALA A 81 25.15 -15.04 -1.51
CA ALA A 81 25.70 -15.29 -2.85
C ALA A 81 24.64 -15.63 -3.91
N HIS A 82 23.60 -16.41 -3.54
CA HIS A 82 22.50 -16.77 -4.44
C HIS A 82 21.64 -15.57 -4.88
N CYS A 83 21.76 -14.42 -4.20
CA CYS A 83 21.11 -13.21 -4.65
C CYS A 83 21.82 -12.60 -5.86
N MET A 84 23.10 -12.89 -6.07
CA MET A 84 23.91 -12.33 -7.16
C MET A 84 24.25 -13.34 -8.25
N VAL A 85 24.29 -14.64 -7.94
CA VAL A 85 24.75 -15.66 -8.87
C VAL A 85 23.65 -16.69 -9.10
N ASP A 86 23.26 -16.86 -10.36
CA ASP A 86 22.46 -18.00 -10.79
C ASP A 86 23.36 -19.24 -10.89
N ALA A 87 23.11 -20.22 -10.04
CA ALA A 87 23.91 -21.44 -9.95
C ALA A 87 23.78 -22.33 -11.21
N ASP A 88 22.67 -22.22 -11.95
CA ASP A 88 22.42 -23.03 -13.14
C ASP A 88 23.14 -22.46 -14.37
N SER A 89 23.28 -21.12 -14.44
CA SER A 89 23.90 -20.43 -15.57
C SER A 89 25.28 -19.83 -15.29
N ASN A 90 25.76 -19.89 -14.04
CA ASN A 90 26.95 -19.19 -13.54
C ASN A 90 26.98 -17.70 -13.96
N THR A 91 25.79 -17.10 -14.08
CA THR A 91 25.64 -15.69 -14.44
C THR A 91 25.65 -14.87 -13.16
N THR A 92 26.46 -13.82 -13.13
CA THR A 92 26.44 -12.83 -12.06
C THR A 92 25.55 -11.65 -12.47
N TYR A 93 24.61 -11.28 -11.61
CA TYR A 93 23.72 -10.14 -11.77
C TYR A 93 24.19 -8.98 -10.90
N GLU A 94 24.03 -7.77 -11.42
CA GLU A 94 24.38 -6.56 -10.70
C GLU A 94 23.11 -5.90 -10.12
N PRO A 95 23.09 -5.56 -8.82
CA PRO A 95 21.97 -4.83 -8.23
C PRO A 95 21.86 -3.45 -8.87
N LYS A 96 20.66 -3.08 -9.29
CA LYS A 96 20.41 -1.73 -9.76
C LYS A 96 20.43 -0.76 -8.58
N GLN A 97 21.24 0.29 -8.70
CA GLN A 97 21.26 1.40 -7.73
C GLN A 97 19.96 2.19 -7.77
#